data_AF-A0A973UN48-F1
#
_entry.id   AF-A0A973UN48-F1
#
_cell.length_a   1.000
_cell.length_b   1.000
_cell.length_c   1.000
_cell.angle_alpha   90.00
_cell.angle_beta   90.00
_cell.angle_gamma   90.00
#
_symmetry.space_group_name_H-M   'P 1'
#
loop_
_entity.id
_entity.type
_entity.pdbx_description
1 polymer ?
#
loop_
_entity_poly.entity_id
_entity_poly.type
_entity_poly.pdbx_seq_one_letter_code
_entity_poly.pdbx_strand_id
1 'polypeptide(L)'
;MKQRGRHRRRKQGRAVRAFLAGTALALTAAATMISASQATVGDNPGALEPLTRASDTRALALREQLVPQATLDALASGMGRPVGVRAVLESADRELRPASGCTDDERTALPVAPAAKRAYCWDTAGTRGWRAGAVTTSGDADDDGWWNDNRVLLSGWSRGTADRGLARVAFVDANDMDHLRYTSALLVVPVDGGRDYRALPSRLSGMVWYQDKLLVTAADGLYVYDMNRVQRTTVDSPAVGRVGDGWSAHGERFVLPAIGSYRLTGSDATPRLGTLSLDRSTAPDSLVAGEWTPADSE
;
A
#
# COMPACT_ATOMS: atom_id res chain seq x y z
N MET A 1 -14.28 39.73 -14.04
CA MET A 1 -13.03 39.16 -14.58
C MET A 1 -13.23 37.66 -14.74
N LYS A 2 -13.05 37.14 -15.97
CA LYS A 2 -13.60 35.84 -16.42
C LYS A 2 -12.73 34.66 -15.96
N GLN A 3 -13.35 33.68 -15.31
CA GLN A 3 -12.79 32.36 -15.04
C GLN A 3 -12.42 31.64 -16.34
N ARG A 4 -11.29 30.93 -16.35
CA ARG A 4 -10.91 30.00 -17.41
C ARG A 4 -10.76 28.61 -16.81
N GLY A 5 -11.78 27.78 -16.97
CA GLY A 5 -11.68 26.33 -16.81
C GLY A 5 -10.82 25.75 -17.94
N ARG A 6 -9.97 24.78 -17.60
CA ARG A 6 -9.18 24.03 -18.60
C ARG A 6 -9.68 22.59 -18.67
N HIS A 7 -10.17 22.26 -19.86
CA HIS A 7 -10.73 20.99 -20.25
C HIS A 7 -9.70 19.85 -20.24
N ARG A 8 -10.12 18.73 -19.66
CA ARG A 8 -9.52 17.39 -19.68
C ARG A 8 -9.53 16.84 -21.11
N ARG A 9 -8.38 16.50 -21.69
CA ARG A 9 -8.29 15.76 -22.97
C ARG A 9 -8.02 14.28 -22.69
N ARG A 10 -9.04 13.44 -22.84
CA ARG A 10 -8.92 11.98 -23.03
C ARG A 10 -8.21 11.73 -24.38
N LYS A 11 -7.12 10.97 -24.37
CA LYS A 11 -6.52 10.42 -25.61
C LYS A 11 -6.94 8.97 -25.75
N GLN A 12 -7.63 8.66 -26.86
CA GLN A 12 -7.90 7.30 -27.33
C GLN A 12 -6.69 6.83 -28.16
N GLY A 13 -6.02 5.78 -27.72
CA GLY A 13 -4.93 5.12 -28.46
C GLY A 13 -5.46 3.98 -29.31
N ARG A 14 -5.25 4.06 -30.63
CA ARG A 14 -5.57 3.02 -31.62
C ARG A 14 -4.54 1.87 -31.53
N ALA A 15 -5.04 0.64 -31.54
CA ALA A 15 -4.23 -0.58 -31.64
C ALA A 15 -3.62 -0.74 -33.04
N VAL A 16 -2.33 -1.12 -33.10
CA VAL A 16 -1.68 -1.66 -34.29
C VAL A 16 -1.27 -3.10 -33.97
N ARG A 17 -1.87 -4.05 -34.68
CA ARG A 17 -1.49 -5.48 -34.66
C ARG A 17 -0.38 -5.69 -35.68
N ALA A 18 0.75 -6.26 -35.24
CA ALA A 18 1.74 -6.83 -36.14
C ALA A 18 1.70 -8.36 -36.01
N PHE A 19 1.48 -9.03 -37.14
CA PHE A 19 1.56 -10.47 -37.33
C PHE A 19 3.00 -10.82 -37.69
N LEU A 20 3.62 -11.80 -37.03
CA LEU A 20 4.82 -12.47 -37.52
C LEU A 20 4.63 -13.98 -37.42
N ALA A 21 4.95 -14.66 -38.52
CA ALA A 21 4.78 -16.08 -38.77
C ALA A 21 6.14 -16.76 -38.98
N GLY A 22 6.23 -18.04 -38.59
CA GLY A 22 7.29 -19.00 -38.95
C GLY A 22 8.57 -18.87 -38.12
N THR A 23 9.25 -19.92 -37.66
CA THR A 23 9.39 -21.29 -38.17
C THR A 23 9.74 -22.28 -37.05
N ALA A 24 9.35 -23.54 -37.24
CA ALA A 24 9.63 -24.67 -36.36
C ALA A 24 11.07 -25.20 -36.55
N LEU A 25 11.69 -25.61 -35.44
CA LEU A 25 12.85 -26.51 -35.42
C LEU A 25 12.60 -27.57 -34.34
N ALA A 26 12.48 -28.82 -34.79
CA ALA A 26 12.38 -29.99 -33.95
C ALA A 26 13.77 -30.33 -33.38
N LEU A 27 13.85 -30.60 -32.08
CA LEU A 27 15.01 -31.25 -31.47
C LEU A 27 14.54 -32.32 -30.50
N THR A 28 15.18 -33.47 -30.68
CA THR A 28 14.88 -34.80 -30.19
C THR A 28 15.09 -34.92 -28.68
N ALA A 29 14.23 -35.70 -28.04
CA ALA A 29 14.28 -36.02 -26.61
C ALA A 29 15.56 -36.75 -26.21
N ALA A 30 16.15 -36.34 -25.08
CA ALA A 30 16.95 -37.20 -24.22
C ALA A 30 16.44 -37.04 -22.79
N ALA A 31 15.74 -38.06 -22.31
CA ALA A 31 15.32 -38.16 -20.92
C ALA A 31 16.52 -38.55 -20.06
N THR A 32 16.87 -37.70 -19.09
CA THR A 32 17.54 -38.14 -17.87
C THR A 32 16.82 -37.48 -16.70
N MET A 33 16.08 -38.31 -15.95
CA MET A 33 15.60 -37.95 -14.62
C MET A 33 16.80 -37.95 -13.67
N ILE A 34 17.11 -36.81 -13.05
CA ILE A 34 17.56 -36.78 -11.65
C ILE A 34 16.91 -35.56 -10.99
N SER A 35 15.97 -35.86 -10.10
CA SER A 35 15.36 -34.95 -9.13
C SER A 35 16.40 -34.55 -8.08
N ALA A 36 16.69 -33.26 -8.02
CA ALA A 36 16.94 -32.49 -6.80
C ALA A 36 16.91 -31.03 -7.25
N SER A 37 15.82 -30.30 -6.93
CA SER A 37 15.75 -28.86 -7.13
C SER A 37 16.68 -28.19 -6.12
N GLN A 38 17.98 -28.23 -6.39
CA GLN A 38 18.93 -27.36 -5.73
C GLN A 38 18.85 -26.04 -6.48
N ALA A 39 18.06 -25.10 -5.96
CA ALA A 39 18.17 -23.70 -6.34
C ALA A 39 19.59 -23.24 -5.97
N THR A 40 20.53 -23.39 -6.90
CA THR A 40 21.76 -22.63 -6.86
C THR A 40 21.35 -21.17 -7.00
N VAL A 41 21.77 -20.34 -6.04
CA VAL A 41 21.62 -18.88 -6.13
C VAL A 41 22.53 -18.41 -7.27
N GLY A 42 22.07 -18.57 -8.50
CA GLY A 42 22.65 -17.96 -9.68
C GLY A 42 22.02 -16.59 -9.88
N ASP A 43 22.79 -15.63 -10.37
CA ASP A 43 22.35 -14.24 -10.63
C ASP A 43 21.19 -14.12 -11.64
N ASN A 44 20.74 -15.24 -12.22
CA ASN A 44 19.64 -15.29 -13.16
C ASN A 44 18.67 -16.41 -12.78
N PRO A 45 17.48 -16.07 -12.22
CA PRO A 45 16.47 -17.06 -11.83
C PRO A 45 15.81 -17.78 -13.02
N GLY A 46 16.25 -17.53 -14.25
CA GLY A 46 15.67 -18.08 -15.46
C GLY A 46 14.53 -17.21 -16.00
N ALA A 47 13.92 -17.67 -17.11
CA ALA A 47 12.79 -16.98 -17.71
C ALA A 47 11.53 -17.17 -16.85
N LEU A 48 10.67 -16.15 -16.79
CA LEU A 48 9.36 -16.25 -16.16
C LEU A 48 8.53 -17.34 -16.86
N GLU A 49 7.95 -18.25 -16.07
CA GLU A 49 7.00 -19.24 -16.59
C GLU A 49 5.60 -18.59 -16.68
N PRO A 50 5.03 -18.43 -17.88
CA PRO A 50 3.69 -17.87 -18.02
C PRO A 50 2.64 -18.90 -17.58
N LEU A 51 1.76 -18.48 -16.68
CA LEU A 51 0.56 -19.25 -16.34
C LEU A 51 -0.44 -19.20 -17.50
N THR A 52 -0.52 -20.29 -18.27
CA THR A 52 -1.37 -20.37 -19.46
C THR A 52 -2.66 -21.15 -19.25
N ARG A 53 -2.78 -21.94 -18.17
CA ARG A 53 -3.99 -22.71 -17.87
C ARG A 53 -4.98 -21.88 -17.07
N ALA A 54 -6.27 -21.99 -17.43
CA ALA A 54 -7.34 -21.30 -16.72
C ALA A 54 -7.50 -21.75 -15.25
N SER A 55 -7.08 -22.99 -14.92
CA SER A 55 -7.03 -23.48 -13.54
C SER A 55 -6.08 -22.64 -12.69
N ASP A 56 -4.94 -22.29 -13.26
CA ASP A 56 -3.83 -21.65 -12.57
C ASP A 56 -4.16 -20.17 -12.35
N THR A 57 -4.81 -19.52 -13.31
CA THR A 57 -5.21 -18.11 -13.22
C THR A 57 -6.51 -17.88 -12.46
N ARG A 58 -7.41 -18.87 -12.35
CA ARG A 58 -8.67 -18.73 -11.59
C ARG A 58 -8.44 -18.54 -10.10
N ALA A 59 -7.40 -19.16 -9.53
CA ALA A 59 -7.01 -18.97 -8.14
C ALA A 59 -6.49 -17.54 -7.87
N LEU A 60 -6.00 -16.85 -8.91
CA LEU A 60 -5.46 -15.49 -8.86
C LEU A 60 -6.52 -14.40 -9.08
N ALA A 61 -7.77 -14.80 -9.36
CA ALA A 61 -8.83 -13.84 -9.63
C ALA A 61 -9.18 -13.05 -8.37
N LEU A 62 -9.26 -11.73 -8.55
CA LEU A 62 -9.66 -10.79 -7.52
C LEU A 62 -11.15 -10.45 -7.64
N ARG A 63 -11.89 -10.64 -6.55
CA ARG A 63 -13.28 -10.22 -6.40
C ARG A 63 -13.36 -8.90 -5.65
N GLU A 64 -13.90 -7.91 -6.32
CA GLU A 64 -14.17 -6.62 -5.71
C GLU A 64 -15.31 -6.70 -4.69
N GLN A 65 -15.10 -6.03 -3.55
CA GLN A 65 -16.08 -5.81 -2.51
C GLN A 65 -16.02 -4.33 -2.12
N LEU A 66 -16.94 -3.53 -2.65
CA LEU A 66 -17.03 -2.11 -2.32
C LEU A 66 -17.78 -1.90 -1.01
N VAL A 67 -17.35 -0.92 -0.23
CA VAL A 67 -18.12 -0.44 0.91
C VAL A 67 -19.31 0.38 0.35
N PRO A 68 -20.56 0.11 0.78
CA PRO A 68 -21.70 0.87 0.31
C PRO A 68 -21.52 2.37 0.56
N GLN A 69 -21.87 3.20 -0.43
CA GLN A 69 -21.74 4.65 -0.30
C GLN A 69 -22.50 5.19 0.93
N ALA A 70 -23.69 4.67 1.22
CA ALA A 70 -24.46 5.03 2.41
C ALA A 70 -23.71 4.75 3.73
N THR A 71 -22.92 3.67 3.80
CA THR A 71 -22.06 3.37 4.95
C THR A 71 -20.98 4.43 5.10
N LEU A 72 -20.33 4.82 3.99
CA LEU A 72 -19.29 5.85 4.02
C LEU A 72 -19.86 7.23 4.37
N ASP A 73 -21.05 7.55 3.87
CA ASP A 73 -21.75 8.80 4.16
C ASP A 73 -22.21 8.86 5.62
N ALA A 74 -22.73 7.75 6.17
CA ALA A 74 -23.09 7.64 7.57
C ALA A 74 -21.87 7.83 8.49
N LEU A 75 -20.75 7.19 8.15
CA LEU A 75 -19.49 7.36 8.89
C LEU A 75 -19.02 8.82 8.84
N ALA A 76 -19.04 9.45 7.66
CA ALA A 76 -18.69 10.86 7.53
C ALA A 76 -19.67 11.78 8.28
N SER A 77 -20.96 11.49 8.28
CA SER A 77 -21.93 12.25 9.07
C SER A 77 -21.66 12.13 10.57
N GLY A 78 -21.17 10.99 11.04
CA GLY A 78 -20.86 10.76 12.45
C GLY A 78 -19.52 11.37 12.91
N MET A 79 -18.50 11.35 12.06
CA MET A 79 -17.17 11.87 12.38
C MET A 79 -16.98 13.35 12.00
N GLY A 80 -17.77 13.85 11.06
CA GLY A 80 -17.58 15.14 10.41
C GLY A 80 -17.04 15.03 8.98
N ARG A 81 -16.85 16.18 8.33
CA ARG A 81 -16.38 16.23 6.95
C ARG A 81 -14.96 15.67 6.87
N PRO A 82 -14.66 14.81 5.88
CA PRO A 82 -13.29 14.38 5.63
C PRO A 82 -12.35 15.58 5.46
N VAL A 83 -11.16 15.46 6.03
CA VAL A 83 -10.16 16.53 6.08
C VAL A 83 -9.07 16.39 5.00
N GLY A 84 -8.90 15.17 4.45
CA GLY A 84 -7.94 14.84 3.40
C GLY A 84 -6.47 14.97 3.82
N VAL A 85 -5.56 14.66 2.89
CA VAL A 85 -4.10 14.60 3.14
C VAL A 85 -3.52 15.93 3.62
N ARG A 86 -3.93 17.07 3.03
CA ARG A 86 -3.36 18.38 3.39
C ARG A 86 -3.50 18.67 4.89
N ALA A 87 -4.67 18.41 5.46
CA ALA A 87 -4.90 18.63 6.90
C ALA A 87 -4.08 17.69 7.79
N VAL A 88 -3.75 16.49 7.30
CA VAL A 88 -2.85 15.55 8.00
C VAL A 88 -1.43 16.14 8.03
N LEU A 89 -0.92 16.61 6.89
CA LEU A 89 0.41 17.22 6.79
C LEU A 89 0.52 18.51 7.61
N GLU A 90 -0.48 19.39 7.54
CA GLU A 90 -0.55 20.60 8.37
C GLU A 90 -0.59 20.29 9.88
N SER A 91 -1.03 19.08 10.25
CA SER A 91 -1.02 18.62 11.63
C SER A 91 0.27 17.89 12.03
N ALA A 92 1.23 17.69 11.12
CA ALA A 92 2.46 16.95 11.38
C ALA A 92 3.26 17.52 12.55
N ASP A 93 3.41 16.72 13.61
CA ASP A 93 3.89 17.13 14.93
C ASP A 93 5.15 16.37 15.38
N ARG A 94 5.60 15.40 14.58
CA ARG A 94 6.84 14.65 14.81
C ARG A 94 7.84 14.94 13.71
N GLU A 95 9.12 14.88 14.04
CA GLU A 95 10.21 15.12 13.10
C GLU A 95 10.95 13.81 12.80
N LEU A 96 11.33 13.62 11.54
CA LEU A 96 12.32 12.61 11.18
C LEU A 96 13.70 13.21 11.34
N ARG A 97 14.52 12.64 12.22
CA ARG A 97 15.86 13.16 12.47
C ARG A 97 16.76 12.82 11.28
N PRO A 98 17.67 13.73 10.88
CA PRO A 98 18.62 13.45 9.80
C PRO A 98 19.60 12.35 10.21
N ALA A 99 20.39 11.85 9.26
CA ALA A 99 21.37 10.76 9.45
C ALA A 99 22.33 10.97 10.63
N SER A 100 22.72 12.22 10.92
CA SER A 100 23.56 12.58 12.06
C SER A 100 22.88 12.37 13.41
N GLY A 101 21.54 12.40 13.44
CA GLY A 101 20.71 12.13 14.61
C GLY A 101 20.38 10.65 14.80
N CYS A 102 20.70 9.76 13.85
CA CYS A 102 20.55 8.32 14.01
C CYS A 102 21.49 7.76 15.08
N THR A 103 21.18 6.59 15.62
CA THR A 103 22.11 5.76 16.38
C THR A 103 23.13 5.11 15.47
N ASP A 104 24.23 4.59 16.04
CA ASP A 104 25.22 3.84 15.27
C ASP A 104 24.62 2.57 14.63
N ASP A 105 23.82 1.82 15.39
CA ASP A 105 23.14 0.62 14.89
C ASP A 105 22.22 0.94 13.70
N GLU A 106 21.47 2.04 13.75
CA GLU A 106 20.62 2.49 12.63
C GLU A 106 21.45 2.87 11.39
N ARG A 107 22.64 3.47 11.58
CA ARG A 107 23.53 3.82 10.46
C ARG A 107 24.17 2.57 9.83
N THR A 108 24.54 1.59 10.65
CA THR A 108 25.12 0.33 10.17
C THR A 108 24.09 -0.55 9.46
N ALA A 109 22.80 -0.41 9.77
CA ALA A 109 21.71 -1.10 9.10
C ALA A 109 21.35 -0.51 7.72
N LEU A 110 21.96 0.60 7.29
CA LEU A 110 21.68 1.20 5.99
C LEU A 110 22.13 0.28 4.83
N PRO A 111 21.43 0.32 3.68
CA PRO A 111 21.83 -0.44 2.51
C PRO A 111 23.26 -0.11 2.07
N VAL A 112 24.06 -1.15 1.85
CA VAL A 112 25.43 -1.02 1.32
C VAL A 112 25.41 -0.74 -0.19
N ALA A 113 24.55 -1.45 -0.93
CA ALA A 113 24.39 -1.29 -2.37
C ALA A 113 22.89 -1.38 -2.74
N PRO A 114 22.32 -0.33 -3.36
CA PRO A 114 22.90 1.00 -3.54
C PRO A 114 23.11 1.70 -2.19
N ALA A 115 24.21 2.44 -2.05
CA ALA A 115 24.47 3.22 -0.84
C ALA A 115 23.41 4.32 -0.66
N ALA A 116 22.90 4.46 0.56
CA ALA A 116 21.93 5.50 0.88
C ALA A 116 22.53 6.90 0.71
N LYS A 117 21.93 7.73 -0.15
CA LYS A 117 22.33 9.14 -0.34
C LYS A 117 21.74 10.07 0.73
N ARG A 118 20.57 9.70 1.24
CA ARG A 118 19.87 10.39 2.34
C ARG A 118 19.32 9.31 3.27
N ALA A 119 19.39 9.58 4.56
CA ALA A 119 18.84 8.71 5.59
C ALA A 119 18.20 9.58 6.68
N TYR A 120 17.09 9.06 7.20
CA TYR A 120 16.34 9.69 8.27
C TYR A 120 15.92 8.60 9.25
N CYS A 121 15.97 8.88 10.55
CA CYS A 121 15.48 7.96 11.57
C CYS A 121 14.20 8.49 12.20
N TRP A 122 13.32 7.54 12.51
CA TRP A 122 12.07 7.80 13.20
C TRP A 122 12.33 8.16 14.66
N ASP A 123 11.35 8.83 15.26
CA ASP A 123 11.31 8.98 16.72
C ASP A 123 10.99 7.62 17.37
N THR A 124 11.82 7.20 18.32
CA THR A 124 11.72 5.90 18.99
C THR A 124 10.44 5.76 19.82
N ALA A 125 9.96 6.85 20.42
CA ALA A 125 8.70 6.82 21.16
C ALA A 125 7.52 6.57 20.22
N GLY A 126 7.54 7.17 19.03
CA GLY A 126 6.54 6.98 17.98
C GLY A 126 6.50 5.58 17.36
N THR A 127 7.62 4.86 17.33
CA THR A 127 7.72 3.55 16.67
C THR A 127 7.77 2.35 17.61
N ARG A 128 7.79 2.57 18.94
CA ARG A 128 7.84 1.48 19.93
C ARG A 128 6.69 0.49 19.75
N GLY A 129 7.04 -0.77 19.52
CA GLY A 129 6.08 -1.86 19.31
C GLY A 129 5.43 -1.88 17.92
N TRP A 130 5.79 -0.95 17.04
CA TRP A 130 5.41 -0.95 15.64
C TRP A 130 6.52 -1.55 14.78
N ARG A 131 6.14 -2.30 13.76
CA ARG A 131 7.02 -2.86 12.74
C ARG A 131 6.83 -2.07 11.46
N ALA A 132 7.93 -1.58 10.90
CA ALA A 132 7.91 -0.92 9.59
C ALA A 132 7.51 -1.92 8.51
N GLY A 133 6.79 -1.44 7.51
CA GLY A 133 6.34 -2.19 6.34
C GLY A 133 6.66 -1.46 5.04
N ALA A 134 5.69 -1.44 4.13
CA ALA A 134 5.85 -0.84 2.80
C ALA A 134 6.02 0.68 2.83
N VAL A 135 6.59 1.21 1.74
CA VAL A 135 6.74 2.64 1.48
C VAL A 135 6.21 2.94 0.08
N THR A 136 5.52 4.06 -0.08
CA THR A 136 5.10 4.63 -1.37
C THR A 136 5.22 6.15 -1.30
N THR A 137 5.10 6.85 -2.43
CA THR A 137 5.26 8.31 -2.48
C THR A 137 4.17 8.95 -3.32
N SER A 138 4.04 10.27 -3.25
CA SER A 138 3.19 11.03 -4.18
C SER A 138 3.59 10.88 -5.65
N GLY A 139 4.80 10.38 -5.95
CA GLY A 139 5.18 10.00 -7.33
C GLY A 139 4.55 8.71 -7.84
N ASP A 140 4.06 7.85 -6.95
CA ASP A 140 3.20 6.73 -7.37
C ASP A 140 1.77 7.23 -7.63
N ALA A 141 1.34 8.31 -6.95
CA ALA A 141 0.01 8.89 -7.14
C ALA A 141 -0.15 9.50 -8.54
N ASP A 142 0.82 10.31 -8.97
CA ASP A 142 0.82 10.98 -10.28
C ASP A 142 2.26 11.14 -10.80
N ASP A 143 2.42 11.25 -12.12
CA ASP A 143 3.71 11.29 -12.81
C ASP A 143 4.54 12.55 -12.48
N ASP A 144 3.90 13.60 -11.95
CA ASP A 144 4.59 14.85 -11.59
C ASP A 144 5.28 14.78 -10.21
N GLY A 145 5.02 13.74 -9.41
CA GLY A 145 5.59 13.59 -8.07
C GLY A 145 4.83 14.30 -6.96
N TRP A 146 3.69 14.94 -7.24
CA TRP A 146 2.97 15.79 -6.31
C TRP A 146 1.57 15.28 -6.00
N TRP A 147 1.15 15.49 -4.76
CA TRP A 147 -0.25 15.41 -4.36
C TRP A 147 -0.78 16.82 -4.11
N ASN A 148 -1.47 17.39 -5.10
CA ASN A 148 -1.76 18.82 -5.15
C ASN A 148 -0.45 19.62 -5.03
N ASP A 149 -0.32 20.46 -3.99
CA ASP A 149 0.87 21.28 -3.78
C ASP A 149 1.92 20.62 -2.86
N ASN A 150 1.79 19.32 -2.55
CA ASN A 150 2.64 18.64 -1.57
C ASN A 150 3.42 17.45 -2.14
N ARG A 151 4.68 17.32 -1.74
CA ARG A 151 5.44 16.07 -1.82
C ARG A 151 5.24 15.25 -0.56
N VAL A 152 4.90 13.99 -0.72
CA VAL A 152 4.52 13.13 0.40
C VAL A 152 5.22 11.79 0.31
N LEU A 153 5.80 11.35 1.42
CA LEU A 153 6.24 9.97 1.61
C LEU A 153 5.25 9.28 2.55
N LEU A 154 4.79 8.10 2.18
CA LEU A 154 3.93 7.26 3.02
C LEU A 154 4.72 6.06 3.50
N SER A 155 4.72 5.82 4.81
CA SER A 155 5.34 4.66 5.43
C SER A 155 4.30 3.85 6.20
N GLY A 156 4.14 2.58 5.83
CA GLY A 156 3.23 1.64 6.47
C GLY A 156 3.84 1.05 7.73
N TRP A 157 3.01 0.89 8.77
CA TRP A 157 3.41 0.32 10.05
C TRP A 157 2.36 -0.66 10.55
N SER A 158 2.81 -1.75 11.16
CA SER A 158 1.94 -2.75 11.75
C SER A 158 2.31 -3.05 13.21
N ARG A 159 1.31 -3.40 14.02
CA ARG A 159 1.51 -3.82 15.42
C ARG A 159 0.54 -4.94 15.76
N GLY A 160 0.97 -5.89 16.59
CA GLY A 160 0.12 -6.99 17.06
C GLY A 160 0.07 -8.20 16.11
N THR A 161 -0.95 -9.03 16.28
CA THR A 161 -1.17 -10.29 15.53
C THR A 161 -2.28 -10.13 14.47
N ALA A 162 -2.55 -11.18 13.69
CA ALA A 162 -3.57 -11.15 12.65
C ALA A 162 -5.01 -10.89 13.17
N ASP A 163 -5.29 -11.14 14.45
CA ASP A 163 -6.65 -10.98 15.01
C ASP A 163 -6.82 -9.74 15.90
N ARG A 164 -5.70 -9.15 16.34
CA ARG A 164 -5.67 -7.94 17.20
C ARG A 164 -4.64 -6.93 16.68
N GLY A 165 -4.51 -6.89 15.37
CA GLY A 165 -3.52 -6.11 14.67
C GLY A 165 -3.98 -4.68 14.44
N LEU A 166 -3.03 -3.75 14.45
CA LEU A 166 -3.20 -2.38 14.02
C LEU A 166 -2.32 -2.16 12.80
N ALA A 167 -2.86 -1.43 11.84
CA ALA A 167 -2.17 -0.97 10.66
C ALA A 167 -2.32 0.54 10.58
N ARG A 168 -1.23 1.28 10.42
CA ARG A 168 -1.26 2.73 10.23
C ARG A 168 -0.31 3.15 9.12
N VAL A 169 -0.55 4.33 8.59
CA VAL A 169 0.32 4.97 7.61
C VAL A 169 0.83 6.27 8.20
N ALA A 170 2.15 6.43 8.25
CA ALA A 170 2.77 7.71 8.53
C ALA A 170 2.80 8.54 7.23
N PHE A 171 2.24 9.74 7.32
CA PHE A 171 2.26 10.76 6.29
C PHE A 171 3.40 11.71 6.59
N VAL A 172 4.45 11.65 5.78
CA VAL A 172 5.62 12.51 5.90
C VAL A 172 5.49 13.67 4.92
N ASP A 173 5.52 14.89 5.43
CA ASP A 173 5.70 16.09 4.62
C ASP A 173 7.13 16.12 4.09
N ALA A 174 7.26 15.98 2.78
CA ALA A 174 8.53 15.97 2.05
C ALA A 174 8.69 17.18 1.13
N ASN A 175 8.00 18.28 1.42
CA ASN A 175 8.18 19.55 0.72
C ASN A 175 9.57 20.14 0.97
N ASP A 176 10.11 19.92 2.17
CA ASP A 176 11.49 20.25 2.56
C ASP A 176 12.22 19.00 3.06
N MET A 177 13.15 18.50 2.26
CA MET A 177 13.89 17.27 2.57
C MET A 177 14.87 17.44 3.74
N ASP A 178 15.15 18.66 4.18
CA ASP A 178 16.04 18.89 5.33
C ASP A 178 15.23 19.04 6.64
N HIS A 179 13.90 19.16 6.54
CA HIS A 179 12.98 19.33 7.66
C HIS A 179 11.71 18.46 7.54
N LEU A 180 11.89 17.14 7.48
CA LEU A 180 10.80 16.19 7.35
C LEU A 180 9.97 16.08 8.62
N ARG A 181 8.66 16.36 8.51
CA ARG A 181 7.70 16.18 9.60
C ARG A 181 6.67 15.12 9.25
N TYR A 182 6.11 14.46 10.24
CA TYR A 182 5.10 13.45 10.01
C TYR A 182 4.03 13.39 11.10
N THR A 183 2.91 12.79 10.73
CA THR A 183 1.93 12.24 11.66
C THR A 183 1.31 10.98 11.04
N SER A 184 0.51 10.25 11.78
CA SER A 184 -0.04 8.97 11.32
C SER A 184 -1.56 8.96 11.26
N ALA A 185 -2.10 8.15 10.35
CA ALA A 185 -3.50 7.78 10.31
C ALA A 185 -3.65 6.26 10.45
N LEU A 186 -4.56 5.83 11.32
CA LEU A 186 -4.90 4.42 11.47
C LEU A 186 -5.75 3.97 10.26
N LEU A 187 -5.42 2.81 9.68
CA LEU A 187 -6.23 2.19 8.64
C LEU A 187 -7.39 1.44 9.28
N VAL A 188 -8.61 1.77 8.89
CA VAL A 188 -9.83 1.23 9.50
C VAL A 188 -10.82 0.71 8.46
N VAL A 189 -11.65 -0.24 8.88
CA VAL A 189 -12.72 -0.82 8.06
C VAL A 189 -14.04 -0.38 8.67
N PRO A 190 -14.90 0.35 7.93
CA PRO A 190 -16.25 0.68 8.39
C PRO A 190 -17.04 -0.58 8.71
N VAL A 191 -17.78 -0.56 9.83
CA VAL A 191 -18.69 -1.63 10.24
C VAL A 191 -20.04 -1.04 10.65
N ASP A 192 -21.02 -1.90 10.94
CA ASP A 192 -22.34 -1.51 11.44
C ASP A 192 -23.05 -0.42 10.62
N GLY A 193 -22.87 -0.45 9.30
CA GLY A 193 -23.44 0.53 8.38
C GLY A 193 -22.83 1.93 8.49
N GLY A 194 -21.59 2.04 8.99
CA GLY A 194 -20.87 3.31 9.16
C GLY A 194 -21.09 3.94 10.53
N ARG A 195 -21.80 3.26 11.43
CA ARG A 195 -21.99 3.69 12.82
C ARG A 195 -20.78 3.37 13.70
N ASP A 196 -19.87 2.54 13.22
CA ASP A 196 -18.60 2.22 13.86
C ASP A 196 -17.53 1.85 12.81
N TYR A 197 -16.29 1.66 13.26
CA TYR A 197 -15.20 1.08 12.48
C TYR A 197 -14.29 0.22 13.36
N ARG A 198 -13.65 -0.77 12.74
CA ARG A 198 -12.59 -1.58 13.38
C ARG A 198 -11.23 -1.28 12.76
N ALA A 199 -10.15 -1.58 13.48
CA ALA A 199 -8.82 -1.56 12.89
C ALA A 199 -8.70 -2.58 11.74
N LEU A 200 -7.84 -2.28 10.77
CA LEU A 200 -7.35 -3.27 9.83
C LEU A 200 -6.21 -4.08 10.49
N PRO A 201 -6.38 -5.39 10.71
CA PRO A 201 -5.27 -6.21 11.14
C PRO A 201 -4.43 -6.64 9.93
N SER A 202 -3.39 -5.87 9.61
CA SER A 202 -2.48 -6.17 8.50
C SER A 202 -1.02 -5.91 8.88
N ARG A 203 -0.11 -6.70 8.30
CA ARG A 203 1.35 -6.47 8.37
C ARG A 203 1.84 -5.37 7.41
N LEU A 204 0.97 -4.78 6.58
CA LEU A 204 1.27 -3.73 5.60
C LEU A 204 2.59 -3.92 4.85
N SER A 205 2.79 -5.10 4.28
CA SER A 205 4.02 -5.47 3.56
C SER A 205 4.05 -4.98 2.11
N GLY A 206 2.90 -4.58 1.55
CA GLY A 206 2.76 -3.97 0.24
C GLY A 206 1.81 -2.78 0.29
N MET A 207 2.18 -1.68 -0.37
CA MET A 207 1.41 -0.44 -0.40
C MET A 207 1.72 0.32 -1.69
N VAL A 208 0.69 0.73 -2.41
CA VAL A 208 0.80 1.56 -3.62
C VAL A 208 -0.21 2.69 -3.53
N TRP A 209 0.27 3.92 -3.72
CA TRP A 209 -0.59 5.06 -3.96
C TRP A 209 -0.81 5.20 -5.47
N TYR A 210 -2.03 5.08 -5.95
CA TYR A 210 -2.38 5.29 -7.36
C TYR A 210 -3.51 6.30 -7.48
N GLN A 211 -3.24 7.44 -8.14
CA GLN A 211 -4.16 8.57 -8.21
C GLN A 211 -4.65 8.99 -6.82
N ASP A 212 -5.95 8.97 -6.57
CA ASP A 212 -6.54 9.30 -5.28
C ASP A 212 -6.73 8.10 -4.35
N LYS A 213 -6.17 6.93 -4.70
CA LYS A 213 -6.34 5.68 -3.96
C LYS A 213 -5.03 5.21 -3.35
N LEU A 214 -5.12 4.73 -2.11
CA LEU A 214 -4.08 3.93 -1.49
C LEU A 214 -4.54 2.48 -1.43
N LEU A 215 -3.77 1.59 -2.04
CA LEU A 215 -3.98 0.16 -1.99
C LEU A 215 -2.94 -0.44 -1.05
N VAL A 216 -3.38 -1.31 -0.14
CA VAL A 216 -2.49 -2.00 0.80
C VAL A 216 -2.77 -3.49 0.81
N THR A 217 -1.73 -4.29 1.02
CA THR A 217 -1.90 -5.72 1.26
C THR A 217 -2.44 -5.99 2.66
N ALA A 218 -3.24 -7.04 2.77
CA ALA A 218 -3.74 -7.62 4.00
C ALA A 218 -3.77 -9.15 3.85
N ALA A 219 -3.96 -9.85 4.98
CA ALA A 219 -3.93 -11.32 4.99
C ALA A 219 -4.97 -11.95 4.05
N ASP A 220 -6.08 -11.25 3.82
CA ASP A 220 -7.24 -11.68 3.06
C ASP A 220 -7.41 -10.92 1.72
N GLY A 221 -6.37 -10.22 1.24
CA GLY A 221 -6.37 -9.58 -0.09
C GLY A 221 -5.81 -8.15 -0.08
N LEU A 222 -6.41 -7.27 -0.89
CA LEU A 222 -6.07 -5.84 -0.95
C LEU A 222 -7.18 -5.01 -0.34
N TYR A 223 -6.83 -3.99 0.45
CA TYR A 223 -7.78 -2.95 0.88
C TYR A 223 -7.49 -1.66 0.13
N VAL A 224 -8.56 -0.97 -0.24
CA VAL A 224 -8.52 0.28 -0.98
C VAL A 224 -9.03 1.41 -0.11
N TYR A 225 -8.28 2.49 -0.07
CA TYR A 225 -8.57 3.70 0.69
C TYR A 225 -8.59 4.89 -0.25
N ASP A 226 -9.45 5.87 0.01
CA ASP A 226 -9.51 7.13 -0.72
C ASP A 226 -8.79 8.22 0.07
N MET A 227 -7.75 8.79 -0.53
CA MET A 227 -6.89 9.79 0.12
C MET A 227 -7.63 11.11 0.43
N ASN A 228 -8.80 11.32 -0.16
CA ASN A 228 -9.68 12.45 0.17
C ASN A 228 -10.61 12.16 1.37
N ARG A 229 -10.66 10.92 1.84
CA ARG A 229 -11.56 10.47 2.91
C ARG A 229 -10.91 10.32 4.28
N VAL A 230 -9.73 10.91 4.50
CA VAL A 230 -9.12 10.97 5.83
C VAL A 230 -10.08 11.66 6.80
N GLN A 231 -10.33 11.04 7.95
CA GLN A 231 -11.19 11.56 9.02
C GLN A 231 -10.39 11.88 10.27
N ARG A 232 -10.87 12.87 11.06
CA ARG A 232 -10.26 13.27 12.33
C ARG A 232 -10.97 12.57 13.49
N THR A 233 -10.20 12.03 14.43
CA THR A 233 -10.74 11.48 15.68
C THR A 233 -11.04 12.60 16.68
N THR A 234 -11.92 12.31 17.64
CA THR A 234 -12.36 13.29 18.65
C THR A 234 -12.01 12.90 20.08
N VAL A 235 -11.60 11.64 20.29
CA VAL A 235 -11.24 11.10 21.60
C VAL A 235 -9.85 10.50 21.53
N ASP A 236 -8.98 10.93 22.43
CA ASP A 236 -7.69 10.28 22.66
C ASP A 236 -7.89 9.10 23.63
N SER A 237 -7.92 7.89 23.07
CA SER A 237 -8.13 6.65 23.83
C SER A 237 -7.42 5.48 23.14
N PRO A 238 -7.02 4.43 23.89
CA PRO A 238 -6.49 3.20 23.29
C PRO A 238 -7.54 2.39 22.51
N ALA A 239 -8.83 2.71 22.66
CA ALA A 239 -9.90 2.07 21.90
C ALA A 239 -9.83 2.44 20.41
N VAL A 240 -10.40 1.58 19.56
CA VAL A 240 -10.60 1.83 18.13
C VAL A 240 -12.09 1.77 17.85
N GLY A 241 -12.60 2.78 17.15
CA GLY A 241 -14.02 2.89 16.82
C GLY A 241 -14.71 3.97 17.61
N ARG A 242 -16.02 3.83 17.74
CA ARG A 242 -16.89 4.76 18.47
C ARG A 242 -16.72 4.57 19.99
N VAL A 243 -16.54 5.68 20.70
CA VAL A 243 -16.37 5.72 22.16
C VAL A 243 -17.30 6.78 22.72
N GLY A 244 -18.43 6.35 23.30
CA GLY A 244 -19.51 7.26 23.68
C GLY A 244 -20.00 8.05 22.47
N ASP A 245 -19.95 9.38 22.57
CA ASP A 245 -20.32 10.29 21.48
C ASP A 245 -19.15 10.66 20.56
N GLY A 246 -17.95 10.13 20.81
CA GLY A 246 -16.74 10.43 20.05
C GLY A 246 -16.16 9.23 19.31
N TRP A 247 -14.99 9.45 18.71
CA TRP A 247 -14.31 8.49 17.86
C TRP A 247 -12.84 8.41 18.22
N SER A 248 -12.33 7.19 18.34
CA SER A 248 -10.97 6.91 18.77
C SER A 248 -10.24 6.01 17.78
N ALA A 249 -8.92 6.18 17.68
CA ALA A 249 -8.07 5.42 16.77
C ALA A 249 -6.77 4.99 17.43
N HIS A 250 -6.85 4.45 18.65
CA HIS A 250 -5.69 4.02 19.41
C HIS A 250 -4.64 5.15 19.54
N GLY A 251 -5.08 6.32 20.00
CA GLY A 251 -4.25 7.51 20.15
C GLY A 251 -3.85 8.23 18.85
N GLU A 252 -4.21 7.70 17.67
CA GLU A 252 -4.00 8.42 16.41
C GLU A 252 -5.05 9.52 16.23
N ARG A 253 -4.63 10.67 15.69
CA ARG A 253 -5.51 11.83 15.42
C ARG A 253 -6.34 11.68 14.15
N PHE A 254 -5.99 10.69 13.32
CA PHE A 254 -6.60 10.48 12.03
C PHE A 254 -6.90 9.00 11.78
N VAL A 255 -7.96 8.75 11.02
CA VAL A 255 -8.24 7.45 10.43
C VAL A 255 -8.40 7.57 8.93
N LEU A 256 -8.06 6.51 8.22
CA LEU A 256 -8.33 6.35 6.81
C LEU A 256 -9.30 5.16 6.62
N PRO A 257 -10.59 5.41 6.34
CA PRO A 257 -11.57 4.35 6.17
C PRO A 257 -11.45 3.67 4.81
N ALA A 258 -11.47 2.33 4.81
CA ALA A 258 -11.51 1.56 3.57
C ALA A 258 -12.78 1.87 2.79
N ILE A 259 -12.64 2.04 1.47
CA ILE A 259 -13.76 2.21 0.54
C ILE A 259 -14.09 0.93 -0.23
N GLY A 260 -13.23 -0.08 -0.12
CA GLY A 260 -13.43 -1.38 -0.73
C GLY A 260 -12.24 -2.30 -0.49
N SER A 261 -12.35 -3.51 -1.00
CA SER A 261 -11.30 -4.52 -0.99
C SER A 261 -11.37 -5.41 -2.21
N TYR A 262 -10.24 -6.00 -2.59
CA TYR A 262 -10.15 -7.07 -3.57
C TYR A 262 -9.77 -8.35 -2.84
N ARG A 263 -10.64 -9.36 -2.92
CA ARG A 263 -10.44 -10.69 -2.29
C ARG A 263 -10.00 -11.69 -3.32
N LEU A 264 -9.02 -12.51 -3.00
CA LEU A 264 -8.71 -13.67 -3.84
C LEU A 264 -9.83 -14.71 -3.72
N THR A 265 -10.22 -15.32 -4.84
CA THR A 265 -11.37 -16.25 -4.90
C THR A 265 -11.00 -17.73 -4.84
N GLY A 266 -9.72 -18.07 -4.68
CA GLY A 266 -9.26 -19.46 -4.56
C GLY A 266 -9.64 -20.12 -3.22
N SER A 267 -9.70 -21.45 -3.21
CA SER A 267 -9.64 -22.25 -1.97
C SER A 267 -8.18 -22.58 -1.63
N ASP A 268 -7.90 -22.95 -0.37
CA ASP A 268 -6.71 -23.53 0.31
C ASP A 268 -5.26 -23.24 -0.21
N ALA A 269 -5.03 -23.09 -1.50
CA ALA A 269 -3.78 -22.69 -2.16
C ALA A 269 -3.85 -21.24 -2.69
N THR A 270 -4.53 -20.35 -1.97
CA THR A 270 -4.67 -18.94 -2.39
C THR A 270 -3.41 -18.16 -2.05
N PRO A 271 -2.83 -17.41 -3.01
CA PRO A 271 -1.60 -16.68 -2.75
C PRO A 271 -1.74 -15.68 -1.61
N ARG A 272 -0.70 -15.56 -0.79
CA ARG A 272 -0.65 -14.52 0.24
C ARG A 272 0.00 -13.29 -0.34
N LEU A 273 -0.77 -12.23 -0.60
CA LEU A 273 -0.19 -11.01 -1.16
C LEU A 273 0.82 -10.38 -0.17
N GLY A 274 2.08 -10.38 -0.56
CA GLY A 274 3.21 -9.88 0.21
C GLY A 274 3.56 -8.45 -0.18
N THR A 275 4.12 -8.28 -1.38
CA THR A 275 4.58 -6.99 -1.90
C THR A 275 3.62 -6.46 -2.97
N LEU A 276 3.66 -5.14 -3.20
CA LEU A 276 2.87 -4.49 -4.23
C LEU A 276 3.70 -3.36 -4.85
N SER A 277 3.72 -3.28 -6.18
CA SER A 277 4.31 -2.18 -6.93
C SER A 277 3.44 -1.77 -8.12
N LEU A 278 3.65 -0.55 -8.60
CA LEU A 278 2.97 0.02 -9.77
C LEU A 278 3.84 -0.16 -11.02
N ASP A 279 3.25 -0.72 -12.09
CA ASP A 279 3.87 -0.83 -13.41
C ASP A 279 3.19 0.11 -14.40
N ARG A 280 3.81 1.28 -14.59
CA ARG A 280 3.41 2.31 -15.56
C ARG A 280 3.85 2.02 -17.00
N SER A 281 4.55 0.90 -17.25
CA SER A 281 4.92 0.51 -18.62
C SER A 281 3.74 -0.11 -19.40
N THR A 282 2.66 -0.45 -18.68
CA THR A 282 1.45 -1.07 -19.22
C THR A 282 0.33 -0.03 -19.43
N ALA A 283 -0.63 -0.34 -20.31
CA ALA A 283 -1.77 0.52 -20.57
C ALA A 283 -3.09 -0.29 -20.56
N PRO A 284 -3.99 -0.11 -19.57
CA PRO A 284 -3.83 0.77 -18.40
C PRO A 284 -2.66 0.33 -17.51
N ASP A 285 -2.21 1.22 -16.62
CA ASP A 285 -1.22 0.88 -15.60
C ASP A 285 -1.65 -0.37 -14.83
N SER A 286 -0.69 -1.20 -14.45
CA SER A 286 -0.94 -2.45 -13.76
C SER A 286 -0.28 -2.49 -12.39
N LEU A 287 -0.73 -3.41 -11.55
CA LEU A 287 -0.09 -3.69 -10.27
C LEU A 287 0.65 -5.01 -10.39
N VAL A 288 1.89 -5.02 -9.92
CA VAL A 288 2.67 -6.25 -9.73
C VAL A 288 2.58 -6.63 -8.26
N ALA A 289 2.09 -7.83 -7.99
CA ALA A 289 1.97 -8.36 -6.64
C ALA A 289 2.91 -9.55 -6.46
N GLY A 290 3.74 -9.51 -5.42
CA GLY A 290 4.56 -10.64 -5.01
C GLY A 290 3.84 -11.46 -3.93
N GLU A 291 3.93 -12.78 -4.03
CA GLU A 291 3.46 -13.67 -2.96
C GLU A 291 4.45 -13.66 -1.77
N TRP A 292 3.91 -13.68 -0.57
CA TRP A 292 4.65 -13.97 0.64
C TRP A 292 4.65 -15.47 0.89
N THR A 293 5.83 -16.06 0.81
CA THR A 293 6.10 -17.44 1.21
C THR A 293 6.88 -17.45 2.54
N PRO A 294 6.50 -18.27 3.53
CA PRO A 294 7.36 -18.56 4.67
C PRO A 294 8.73 -19.08 4.19
N ALA A 295 9.80 -18.81 4.94
CA ALA A 295 11.14 -19.28 4.58
C ALA A 295 11.27 -20.82 4.49
N ASP A 296 10.32 -21.57 5.06
CA ASP A 296 10.31 -23.03 5.12
C ASP A 296 9.18 -23.66 4.28
N SER A 297 8.53 -22.92 3.38
CA SER A 297 7.55 -23.50 2.45
C SER A 297 8.25 -23.96 1.17
N GLU A 298 8.45 -25.28 1.06
CA GLU A 298 8.75 -25.98 -0.20
C GLU A 298 7.55 -25.99 -1.16
#